data_AF-A0A2S6QFM4-F1
#
_entry.id   AF-A0A2S6QFM4-F1
#
_cell.length_a   1.000
_cell.length_b   1.000
_cell.length_c   1.000
_cell.angle_alpha   90.00
_cell.angle_beta   90.00
_cell.angle_gamma   90.00
#
_symmetry.space_group_name_H-M   'P 1'
#
loop_
_entity.id
_entity.type
_entity.pdbx_description
1 polymer ?
#
loop_
_entity_poly.entity_id
_entity_poly.type
_entity_poly.pdbx_seq_one_letter_code
_entity_poly.pdbx_strand_id
1 'polypeptide(L)'
;MILECLQCSSRFFLDSSNLLPKGRRVKCCKCGHVWYEKPESLLASKREDVASLEADYVPIVSGSNLSVIVGKLEINKTYTLWLLVAVLAILIGWFAWIGKQSIIKIWPFMNDVYSVLYSILGY
;
A
#
# COMPACT_ATOMS: atom_id res chain seq x y z
N MET A 1 -21.14 -0.50 4.55
CA MET A 1 -21.78 0.21 5.68
C MET A 1 -21.41 1.68 5.65
N ILE A 2 -22.24 2.57 6.20
CA ILE A 2 -21.98 4.02 6.24
C ILE A 2 -21.72 4.47 7.68
N LEU A 3 -20.69 5.29 7.87
CA LEU A 3 -20.29 5.83 9.17
C LEU A 3 -20.49 7.35 9.20
N GLU A 4 -20.95 7.89 10.32
CA GLU A 4 -21.08 9.33 10.52
C GLU A 4 -20.20 9.80 11.68
N CYS A 5 -19.41 10.85 11.44
CA CYS A 5 -18.56 11.42 12.48
C CYS A 5 -19.34 12.36 13.39
N LEU A 6 -19.35 12.07 14.69
CA LEU A 6 -20.03 12.87 15.72
C LEU A 6 -19.50 14.31 15.88
N GLN A 7 -18.28 14.59 15.41
CA GLN A 7 -17.63 15.89 15.60
C GLN A 7 -17.82 16.84 14.41
N CYS A 8 -18.02 16.32 13.20
CA CYS A 8 -18.13 17.15 11.99
C CYS A 8 -19.25 16.73 11.04
N SER A 9 -20.12 15.81 11.46
CA SER A 9 -21.26 15.25 10.72
C SER A 9 -20.92 14.80 9.29
N SER A 10 -19.67 14.39 9.06
CA SER A 10 -19.22 13.89 7.77
C SER A 10 -19.56 12.40 7.66
N ARG A 11 -20.10 12.00 6.51
CA ARG A 11 -20.47 10.60 6.23
C ARG A 11 -19.40 9.92 5.38
N PHE A 12 -19.10 8.67 5.70
CA PHE A 12 -18.06 7.87 5.04
C PHE A 12 -18.61 6.49 4.67
N PHE A 13 -18.45 6.08 3.42
CA PHE A 13 -18.77 4.72 2.99
C PHE A 13 -17.57 3.80 3.25
N LEU A 14 -17.79 2.72 3.99
CA LEU A 14 -16.76 1.75 4.35
C LEU A 14 -17.25 0.33 4.10
N ASP A 15 -16.38 -0.53 3.57
CA ASP A 15 -16.67 -1.95 3.47
C ASP A 15 -16.65 -2.57 4.88
N SER A 16 -17.73 -3.27 5.26
CA SER A 16 -17.86 -3.94 6.55
C SER A 16 -16.81 -5.04 6.73
N SER A 17 -16.23 -5.57 5.64
CA SER A 17 -15.12 -6.53 5.68
C SER A 17 -13.84 -5.97 6.33
N ASN A 18 -13.61 -4.65 6.24
CA ASN A 18 -12.43 -3.98 6.80
C ASN A 18 -12.54 -3.76 8.32
N LEU A 19 -13.75 -3.86 8.85
CA LEU A 19 -14.00 -3.84 10.28
C LEU A 19 -14.01 -5.30 10.73
N LEU A 20 -12.97 -5.71 11.45
CA LEU A 20 -12.89 -7.07 11.98
C LEU A 20 -14.16 -7.38 12.81
N PRO A 21 -14.57 -8.65 12.95
CA PRO A 21 -15.77 -9.04 13.69
C PRO A 21 -15.80 -8.54 15.14
N LYS A 22 -14.62 -8.26 15.71
CA LYS A 22 -14.48 -7.72 17.07
C LYS A 22 -14.76 -6.22 17.15
N GLY A 23 -14.78 -5.49 16.04
CA GLY A 23 -14.75 -4.03 15.97
C GLY A 23 -13.32 -3.47 15.82
N ARG A 24 -13.20 -2.22 15.38
CA ARG A 24 -11.92 -1.54 15.14
C ARG A 24 -12.05 -0.03 15.43
N ARG A 25 -10.95 0.60 15.87
CA ARG A 25 -10.86 2.06 15.97
C ARG A 25 -10.75 2.68 14.58
N VAL A 26 -11.60 3.65 14.29
CA VAL A 26 -11.63 4.40 13.03
C VAL A 26 -11.32 5.87 13.30
N LYS A 27 -10.70 6.54 12.33
CA LYS A 27 -10.33 7.96 12.41
C LYS A 27 -11.03 8.74 11.30
N CYS A 28 -11.63 9.88 11.65
CA CYS A 28 -12.22 10.79 10.67
C CYS A 28 -11.11 11.45 9.83
N CYS A 29 -11.25 11.39 8.50
CA CYS A 29 -10.31 12.07 7.58
C CYS A 29 -10.46 13.59 7.59
N LYS A 30 -11.62 14.12 8.02
CA LYS A 30 -11.93 15.56 7.97
C LYS A 30 -11.50 16.31 9.22
N CYS A 31 -11.81 15.79 10.41
CA CYS A 31 -11.52 16.45 11.69
C CYS A 31 -10.53 15.68 12.58
N GLY A 32 -10.16 14.44 12.21
CA GLY A 32 -9.24 13.63 13.00
C GLY A 32 -9.84 12.93 14.22
N HIS A 33 -11.14 13.09 14.50
CA HIS A 33 -11.83 12.38 15.59
C HIS A 33 -11.67 10.86 15.49
N VAL A 34 -11.34 10.19 16.59
CA VAL A 34 -11.14 8.73 16.64
C VAL A 34 -12.22 8.12 17.51
N TRP A 35 -12.95 7.13 16.98
CA TRP A 35 -13.94 6.39 17.74
C TRP A 35 -13.85 4.90 17.45
N TYR A 36 -14.54 4.10 18.26
CA TYR A 36 -14.60 2.65 18.10
C TYR A 36 -15.87 2.26 17.37
N GLU A 37 -15.73 1.51 16.28
CA GLU A 37 -16.84 1.05 15.46
C GLU A 37 -16.90 -0.47 15.47
N LYS A 38 -18.08 -1.03 15.77
CA LYS A 38 -18.33 -2.47 15.70
C LYS A 38 -19.20 -2.76 14.49
N PRO A 39 -18.76 -3.63 13.55
CA PRO A 39 -19.60 -3.99 12.44
C PRO A 39 -20.81 -4.76 12.97
N GLU A 40 -22.00 -4.42 12.48
CA GLU A 40 -23.20 -5.22 12.72
C GLU A 40 -22.94 -6.61 12.13
N SER A 41 -22.82 -7.61 13.01
CA SER A 41 -22.50 -8.96 12.59
C SER A 41 -23.65 -9.49 11.74
N LEU A 42 -23.36 -9.85 10.48
CA LEU A 42 -24.29 -10.53 9.57
C LEU A 42 -24.78 -11.91 10.08
N LEU A 43 -24.37 -12.32 11.29
CA LEU A 43 -24.76 -13.58 11.93
C LEU A 43 -26.21 -13.60 12.46
N ALA A 44 -26.93 -12.47 12.44
CA ALA A 44 -28.34 -12.42 12.84
C ALA A 44 -29.35 -12.65 11.70
N SER A 45 -28.90 -12.85 10.45
CA SER A 45 -29.80 -13.00 9.28
C SER A 45 -29.52 -14.28 8.49
N LYS A 46 -29.27 -15.42 9.15
CA LYS A 46 -29.14 -16.72 8.48
C LYS A 46 -29.95 -17.84 9.12
N ARG A 47 -31.16 -17.55 9.61
CA ARG A 47 -32.21 -18.55 9.83
C ARG A 47 -33.56 -17.88 9.57
N GLU A 48 -34.45 -18.63 8.92
CA GLU A 48 -35.63 -18.17 8.16
C GLU A 48 -35.18 -17.51 6.86
N ASP A 49 -35.29 -18.09 5.66
CA ASP A 49 -36.47 -18.68 5.02
C ASP A 49 -36.09 -19.36 3.68
N VAL A 50 -35.67 -20.63 3.70
CA VAL A 50 -35.52 -21.44 2.47
C VAL A 50 -36.80 -22.24 2.24
N ALA A 51 -37.88 -21.55 1.84
CA ALA A 51 -39.14 -22.19 1.47
C ALA A 51 -39.94 -21.33 0.48
N SER A 52 -39.37 -21.01 -0.69
CA SER A 52 -40.12 -20.86 -1.94
C SER A 52 -39.16 -20.69 -3.11
N LEU A 53 -38.88 -21.79 -3.82
CA LEU A 53 -38.18 -21.78 -5.10
C LEU A 53 -39.24 -21.96 -6.20
N GLU A 54 -40.08 -20.95 -6.40
CA GLU A 54 -40.80 -20.79 -7.66
C GLU A 54 -40.19 -19.59 -8.39
N ALA A 55 -39.57 -19.88 -9.52
CA ALA A 55 -38.83 -18.94 -10.33
C ALA A 55 -39.81 -18.01 -11.07
N ASP A 56 -40.10 -16.86 -10.47
CA ASP A 56 -40.71 -15.74 -11.17
C ASP A 56 -39.59 -14.92 -11.82
N TYR A 57 -39.50 -14.97 -13.16
CA TYR A 57 -38.49 -14.28 -13.93
C TYR A 57 -38.82 -12.78 -13.96
N VAL A 58 -38.09 -11.99 -13.16
CA VAL A 58 -38.13 -10.53 -13.24
C VAL A 58 -37.31 -10.09 -14.47
N PRO A 59 -37.89 -9.32 -15.41
CA PRO A 59 -37.14 -8.83 -16.56
C PRO A 59 -36.03 -7.89 -16.10
N ILE A 60 -34.86 -8.01 -16.71
CA ILE A 60 -33.70 -7.16 -16.45
C ILE A 60 -34.07 -5.73 -16.86
N VAL A 61 -34.36 -4.89 -15.87
CA VAL A 61 -34.58 -3.45 -16.10
C VAL A 61 -33.23 -2.81 -16.42
N SER A 62 -33.02 -2.46 -17.68
CA SER A 62 -31.88 -1.65 -18.13
C SER A 62 -31.98 -0.24 -17.56
N GLY A 63 -31.35 -0.08 -16.40
CA GLY A 63 -31.19 1.18 -15.67
C GLY A 63 -30.38 0.99 -14.38
N SER A 64 -29.73 -0.16 -14.22
CA SER A 64 -28.96 -0.47 -13.03
C SER A 64 -27.66 0.34 -13.03
N ASN A 65 -27.56 1.30 -12.11
CA ASN A 65 -26.31 1.98 -11.72
C ASN A 65 -25.35 1.02 -10.99
N LEU A 66 -25.25 -0.23 -11.43
CA LEU A 66 -24.26 -1.17 -10.92
C LEU A 66 -22.89 -0.65 -11.34
N SER A 67 -22.13 -0.19 -10.36
CA SER A 67 -20.72 0.08 -10.53
C SER A 67 -20.05 -1.20 -10.99
N VAL A 68 -19.65 -1.25 -12.26
CA VAL A 68 -18.72 -2.27 -12.75
C VAL A 68 -17.47 -2.11 -11.88
N ILE A 69 -17.25 -3.09 -10.99
CA ILE A 69 -16.00 -3.20 -10.25
C ILE A 69 -14.95 -3.59 -11.28
N VAL A 70 -14.37 -2.60 -11.94
CA VAL A 70 -13.15 -2.79 -12.71
C VAL A 70 -12.09 -3.10 -11.67
N GLY A 71 -11.75 -4.39 -11.54
CA GLY A 71 -10.69 -4.85 -10.66
C GLY A 71 -9.44 -4.04 -10.97
N LYS A 72 -9.04 -3.19 -10.02
CA LYS A 72 -7.81 -2.42 -10.13
C LYS A 72 -6.68 -3.44 -10.15
N LEU A 73 -5.99 -3.58 -11.27
CA LEU A 73 -4.74 -4.33 -11.34
C LEU A 73 -3.77 -3.63 -10.40
N GLU A 74 -3.66 -4.11 -9.16
CA GLU A 74 -2.72 -3.60 -8.17
C GLU A 74 -1.31 -4.06 -8.55
N ILE A 75 -0.73 -3.36 -9.52
CA ILE A 75 0.68 -3.50 -9.87
C ILE A 75 1.47 -3.09 -8.62
N ASN A 76 2.17 -4.05 -8.02
CA ASN A 76 2.91 -3.86 -6.78
C ASN A 76 3.99 -2.78 -6.96
N LYS A 77 3.67 -1.55 -6.55
CA LYS A 77 4.54 -0.36 -6.63
C LYS A 77 5.88 -0.53 -5.90
N THR A 78 5.99 -1.52 -5.02
CA THR A 78 7.25 -1.85 -4.34
C THR A 78 8.27 -2.39 -5.35
N TYR A 79 7.86 -3.18 -6.34
CA TYR A 79 8.76 -3.79 -7.31
C TYR A 79 9.42 -2.74 -8.24
N THR A 80 8.66 -1.72 -8.66
CA THR A 80 9.20 -0.62 -9.48
C THR A 80 10.25 0.20 -8.74
N LEU A 81 10.08 0.37 -7.42
CA LEU A 81 11.06 1.08 -6.57
C LEU A 81 12.34 0.27 -6.41
N TRP A 82 12.22 -1.04 -6.13
CA TRP A 82 13.39 -1.93 -6.02
C TRP A 82 14.16 -2.07 -7.33
N LEU A 83 13.48 -2.10 -8.48
CA LEU A 83 14.15 -2.11 -9.78
C LEU A 83 14.98 -0.85 -10.03
N LEU A 84 14.44 0.33 -9.71
CA LEU A 84 15.18 1.59 -9.86
C LEU A 84 16.43 1.62 -8.96
N VAL A 85 16.31 1.16 -7.72
CA VAL A 85 17.44 1.08 -6.78
C VAL A 85 18.50 0.09 -7.28
N ALA A 86 18.09 -1.07 -7.79
CA ALA A 86 19.01 -2.06 -8.35
C ALA A 86 19.77 -1.50 -9.57
N VAL A 87 19.07 -0.84 -10.50
CA VAL A 87 19.69 -0.18 -11.65
C VAL A 87 20.67 0.91 -11.20
N LEU A 88 20.30 1.74 -10.22
CA LEU A 88 21.18 2.76 -9.67
C LEU A 88 22.44 2.15 -9.05
N ALA A 89 22.30 1.08 -8.27
CA ALA A 89 23.43 0.36 -7.65
C ALA A 89 24.37 -0.25 -8.71
N ILE A 90 23.82 -0.82 -9.78
CA ILE A 90 24.60 -1.35 -10.91
C ILE A 90 25.36 -0.22 -11.61
N LEU A 91 24.72 0.93 -11.85
CA LEU A 91 25.37 2.10 -12.46
C LEU A 91 26.50 2.64 -11.57
N ILE A 92 26.30 2.71 -10.25
CA ILE A 92 27.34 3.13 -9.29
C ILE A 92 28.51 2.13 -9.31
N GLY A 93 28.23 0.83 -9.26
CA GLY A 93 29.26 -0.21 -9.32
C GLY A 93 30.04 -0.18 -10.63
N TRP A 94 29.35 0.01 -11.75
CA TRP A 94 29.97 0.14 -13.08
C TRP A 94 30.83 1.42 -13.17
N PHE A 95 30.35 2.54 -12.64
CA PHE A 95 31.10 3.79 -12.57
C PHE A 95 32.34 3.66 -11.69
N ALA A 96 32.25 2.97 -10.55
CA ALA A 96 33.40 2.69 -9.69
C ALA A 96 34.42 1.76 -10.37
N TRP A 97 33.95 0.76 -11.13
CA TRP A 97 34.81 -0.15 -11.89
C TRP A 97 35.59 0.56 -13.00
N ILE A 98 34.93 1.43 -13.76
CA ILE A 98 35.55 2.20 -14.84
C ILE A 98 36.41 3.36 -14.30
N GLY A 99 36.02 3.93 -13.16
CA GLY A 99 36.66 5.08 -12.53
C GLY A 99 37.98 4.79 -11.83
N LYS A 100 38.39 3.51 -11.67
CA LYS A 100 39.65 3.15 -11.01
C LYS A 100 40.89 3.86 -11.61
N GLN A 101 40.82 4.25 -12.89
CA GLN A 101 41.89 4.97 -13.60
C GLN A 101 41.81 6.51 -13.45
N SER A 102 40.66 7.07 -13.05
CA SER A 102 40.40 8.53 -12.96
C SER A 102 40.22 9.06 -11.54
N ILE A 103 39.92 8.21 -10.55
CA ILE A 103 39.68 8.60 -9.15
C ILE A 103 40.92 9.27 -8.52
N ILE A 104 42.13 8.89 -8.95
CA ILE A 104 43.38 9.44 -8.40
C ILE A 104 43.56 10.94 -8.71
N LYS A 105 42.92 11.46 -9.78
CA LYS A 105 43.03 12.89 -10.14
C LYS A 105 41.98 13.77 -9.48
N ILE A 106 40.84 13.21 -9.07
CA ILE A 106 39.69 13.98 -8.55
C ILE A 106 39.74 14.20 -7.04
N TRP A 107 40.50 13.38 -6.29
CA TRP A 107 40.52 13.43 -4.83
C TRP A 107 41.94 13.44 -4.25
N PRO A 108 42.62 14.61 -4.20
CA PRO A 108 43.99 14.71 -3.64
C PRO A 108 44.07 14.40 -2.14
N PHE A 109 42.92 14.39 -1.43
CA PHE A 109 42.85 14.11 0.00
C PHE A 109 43.11 12.63 0.37
N MET A 110 43.00 11.70 -0.58
CA MET A 110 43.18 10.27 -0.27
C MET A 110 44.64 9.80 -0.25
N ASN A 111 45.59 10.59 -0.76
CA ASN A 111 47.00 10.17 -0.78
C ASN A 111 47.56 9.93 0.63
N ASP A 112 47.19 10.79 1.59
CA ASP A 112 47.65 10.64 2.98
C ASP A 112 46.99 9.44 3.66
N VAL A 113 45.73 9.15 3.33
CA VAL A 113 45.00 7.99 3.88
C VAL A 113 45.55 6.69 3.30
N TYR A 114 45.83 6.64 1.99
CA TYR A 114 46.39 5.44 1.34
C TYR A 114 47.82 5.16 1.76
N SER A 115 48.67 6.17 1.98
CA SER A 115 50.04 5.93 2.45
C SER A 115 50.08 5.33 3.86
N VAL A 116 49.20 5.77 4.75
CA VAL A 116 49.03 5.20 6.09
C VAL A 116 48.42 3.80 6.01
N LEU A 117 47.45 3.58 5.14
CA LEU A 117 46.86 2.24 4.96
C LEU A 117 47.90 1.25 4.40
N TYR A 118 48.73 1.67 3.46
CA TYR A 118 49.75 0.84 2.81
C TYR A 118 50.90 0.50 3.79
N SER A 119 51.27 1.44 4.68
CA SER A 119 52.24 1.16 5.75
C SER A 119 51.67 0.22 6.83
N ILE A 120 50.37 0.29 7.12
CA ILE A 120 49.69 -0.63 8.04
C ILE A 120 49.51 -2.02 7.41
N LEU A 121 49.28 -2.09 6.10
CA LEU A 121 49.11 -3.35 5.36
C LEU A 121 50.42 -3.98 4.86
N GLY A 122 51.57 -3.33 5.09
CA GLY A 122 52.89 -3.92 4.88
C GLY A 122 53.24 -4.20 3.41
N TYR A 123 52.83 -3.32 2.50
CA TYR A 123 53.26 -3.33 1.10
C TYR A 123 54.29 -2.23 0.80
#